data_AF-A0A413FXM3-F1
#
_entry.id   AF-A0A413FXM3-F1
#
_cell.length_a   1.000
_cell.length_b   1.000
_cell.length_c   1.000
_cell.angle_alpha   90.00
_cell.angle_beta   90.00
_cell.angle_gamma   90.00
#
_symmetry.space_group_name_H-M   'P 1'
#
loop_
_entity.id
_entity.type
_entity.pdbx_description
1 polymer ?
#
loop_
_entity_poly.entity_id
_entity_poly.type
_entity_poly.pdbx_seq_one_letter_code
_entity_poly.pdbx_strand_id
1 'polypeptide(L)'
;MAGTNSFYPFAVNTDNTLTNAQYQADAGRQSGNVPGEIARAALVNKALKQGAAAAVAVGAVVAGAGFDASDADPSVLSSAFQKSISLKSGTLRAASVTLSGATYTAVVPDLLGVASGNLPAVFNLLLILPAECPDNATISIIGQANGTEILNYPIYTSPNSPVKAEGIPAGAAIELLISVTENKAYYSSGGGKSDLITVTLPVASWVKDSTREMWTQAVTHSSIVNDVRIGISVDDDTQLALMDAGVTLRIDNNNGTATAKAFGAIPESNITAQLTLTPVEVVA
;
A
#
# COMPACT_ATOMS: atom_id res chain seq x y z
N MET A 1 -23.51 1.10 7.94
CA MET A 1 -24.44 2.18 7.51
C MET A 1 -23.62 3.15 6.70
N ALA A 2 -24.11 3.54 5.52
CA ALA A 2 -23.42 4.55 4.71
C ALA A 2 -23.36 5.88 5.51
N GLY A 3 -22.24 6.59 5.40
CA GLY A 3 -22.09 7.90 6.05
C GLY A 3 -22.93 8.95 5.35
N THR A 4 -23.19 10.07 6.04
CA THR A 4 -23.98 11.18 5.52
C THR A 4 -23.07 12.25 4.92
N ASN A 5 -23.36 12.68 3.70
CA ASN A 5 -22.73 13.88 3.13
C ASN A 5 -23.63 15.10 3.35
N SER A 6 -23.23 15.99 4.24
CA SER A 6 -23.96 17.24 4.53
C SER A 6 -23.46 18.43 3.72
N PHE A 7 -22.52 18.23 2.79
CA PHE A 7 -22.15 19.27 1.83
C PHE A 7 -23.18 19.34 0.72
N TYR A 8 -23.70 20.54 0.49
CA TYR A 8 -24.67 20.79 -0.57
C TYR A 8 -24.00 21.31 -1.84
N PRO A 9 -24.45 20.88 -3.03
CA PRO A 9 -23.99 21.47 -4.27
C PRO A 9 -24.43 22.93 -4.37
N PHE A 10 -23.54 23.79 -4.87
CA PHE A 10 -23.90 25.16 -5.20
C PHE A 10 -24.85 25.18 -6.39
N ALA A 11 -26.01 25.82 -6.21
CA ALA A 11 -27.07 26.12 -7.19
C ALA A 11 -27.04 25.37 -8.54
N VAL A 12 -28.09 24.59 -8.80
CA VAL A 12 -28.31 23.89 -10.08
C VAL A 12 -28.50 24.85 -11.26
N ASN A 13 -29.02 26.05 -11.03
CA ASN A 13 -29.13 27.09 -12.06
C ASN A 13 -27.80 27.88 -12.19
N THR A 14 -27.26 27.96 -13.41
CA THR A 14 -26.00 28.63 -13.76
C THR A 14 -26.12 30.04 -14.34
N ASP A 15 -27.33 30.59 -14.45
CA ASP A 15 -27.63 31.85 -15.15
C ASP A 15 -26.84 33.07 -14.62
N ASN A 16 -26.43 33.03 -13.34
CA ASN A 16 -25.63 34.08 -12.71
C ASN A 16 -24.21 33.59 -12.35
N THR A 17 -23.60 32.80 -13.22
CA THR A 17 -22.24 32.24 -13.05
C THR A 17 -21.44 32.36 -14.34
N LEU A 18 -20.12 32.55 -14.23
CA LEU A 18 -19.26 32.53 -15.41
C LEU A 18 -19.08 31.10 -15.95
N THR A 19 -19.03 30.95 -17.28
CA THR A 19 -18.53 29.74 -17.92
C THR A 19 -17.04 29.53 -17.59
N ASN A 20 -16.51 28.33 -17.84
CA ASN A 20 -15.08 28.07 -17.59
C ASN A 20 -14.18 28.98 -18.43
N ALA A 21 -14.51 29.19 -19.71
CA ALA A 21 -13.75 30.06 -20.60
C ALA A 21 -13.77 31.52 -20.14
N GLN A 22 -14.96 32.05 -19.80
CA GLN A 22 -15.08 33.41 -19.27
C GLN A 22 -14.34 33.58 -17.94
N TYR A 23 -14.43 32.60 -17.04
CA TYR A 23 -13.71 32.64 -15.78
C TYR A 23 -12.20 32.63 -16.00
N GLN A 24 -11.69 31.79 -16.90
CA GLN A 24 -10.25 31.70 -17.18
C GLN A 24 -9.67 33.00 -17.75
N ALA A 25 -10.43 33.68 -18.62
CA ALA A 25 -10.06 34.96 -19.23
C ALA A 25 -10.17 36.16 -18.26
N ASP A 26 -10.84 36.00 -17.13
CA ASP A 26 -11.07 37.09 -16.18
C ASP A 26 -9.87 37.30 -15.24
N ALA A 27 -9.22 38.45 -15.31
CA ALA A 27 -8.09 38.78 -14.45
C ALA A 27 -8.47 38.86 -12.96
N GLY A 28 -9.73 39.21 -12.65
CA GLY A 28 -10.24 39.30 -11.29
C GLY A 28 -10.20 37.98 -10.52
N ARG A 29 -10.08 36.83 -11.22
CA ARG A 29 -9.91 35.52 -10.58
C ARG A 29 -8.59 35.38 -9.82
N GLN A 30 -7.57 36.15 -10.21
CA GLN A 30 -6.22 36.08 -9.64
C GLN A 30 -6.02 37.16 -8.57
N SER A 31 -6.60 38.33 -8.78
CA SER A 31 -6.46 39.49 -7.88
C SER A 31 -7.57 39.60 -6.83
N GLY A 32 -8.68 38.86 -6.99
CA GLY A 32 -9.87 39.02 -6.17
C GLY A 32 -10.66 40.30 -6.48
N ASN A 33 -11.68 40.59 -5.66
CA ASN A 33 -12.44 41.84 -5.75
C ASN A 33 -11.61 43.01 -5.17
N VAL A 34 -11.67 44.16 -5.82
CA VAL A 34 -10.92 45.36 -5.41
C VAL A 34 -11.65 46.08 -4.26
N PRO A 35 -10.95 46.56 -3.22
CA PRO A 35 -11.55 47.38 -2.17
C PRO A 35 -12.21 48.64 -2.75
N GLY A 36 -13.45 48.91 -2.34
CA GLY A 36 -14.22 50.09 -2.78
C GLY A 36 -15.07 49.87 -4.04
N GLU A 37 -14.94 48.71 -4.70
CA GLU A 37 -15.79 48.33 -5.84
C GLU A 37 -16.91 47.37 -5.43
N ILE A 38 -18.01 47.34 -6.21
CA ILE A 38 -19.08 46.37 -6.03
C ILE A 38 -18.60 45.02 -6.56
N ALA A 39 -18.56 44.00 -5.69
CA ALA A 39 -18.18 42.64 -6.07
C ALA A 39 -19.04 42.10 -7.21
N ARG A 40 -18.39 41.54 -8.24
CA ARG A 40 -19.08 40.97 -9.40
C ARG A 40 -19.70 39.62 -9.05
N ALA A 41 -21.03 39.59 -8.94
CA ALA A 41 -21.79 38.41 -8.53
C ALA A 41 -21.43 37.15 -9.32
N ALA A 42 -21.33 37.22 -10.65
CA ALA A 42 -21.01 36.06 -11.49
C ALA A 42 -19.59 35.49 -11.25
N LEU A 43 -18.62 36.34 -10.91
CA LEU A 43 -17.25 35.94 -10.59
C LEU A 43 -17.21 35.24 -9.22
N VAL A 44 -17.85 35.86 -8.22
CA VAL A 44 -17.95 35.30 -6.86
C VAL A 44 -18.70 33.96 -6.88
N ASN A 45 -19.86 33.91 -7.54
CA ASN A 45 -20.65 32.68 -7.65
C ASN A 45 -19.89 31.55 -8.35
N LYS A 46 -19.04 31.86 -9.34
CA LYS A 46 -18.21 30.86 -10.00
C LYS A 46 -17.17 30.26 -9.05
N ALA A 47 -16.48 31.11 -8.29
CA ALA A 47 -15.50 30.66 -7.29
C ALA A 47 -16.17 29.82 -6.18
N LEU A 48 -17.32 30.28 -5.65
CA LEU A 48 -18.12 29.53 -4.68
C LEU A 48 -18.59 28.19 -5.23
N LYS A 49 -19.03 28.15 -6.49
CA LYS A 49 -19.44 26.91 -7.15
C LYS A 49 -18.28 25.92 -7.27
N GLN A 50 -17.08 26.36 -7.61
CA GLN A 50 -15.90 25.50 -7.66
C GLN A 50 -15.52 24.97 -6.27
N GLY A 51 -15.55 25.83 -5.25
CA GLY A 51 -15.30 25.43 -3.86
C GLY A 51 -16.33 24.42 -3.35
N ALA A 52 -17.61 24.67 -3.56
CA ALA A 52 -18.68 23.75 -3.17
C ALA A 52 -18.59 22.42 -3.90
N ALA A 53 -18.24 22.42 -5.20
CA ALA A 53 -18.03 21.18 -5.94
C ALA A 53 -16.89 20.33 -5.35
N ALA A 54 -15.78 20.96 -4.94
CA ALA A 54 -14.70 20.27 -4.25
C ALA A 54 -15.15 19.73 -2.88
N ALA A 55 -15.90 20.52 -2.11
CA ALA A 55 -16.42 20.11 -0.80
C ALA A 55 -17.40 18.93 -0.91
N VAL A 56 -18.32 18.96 -1.87
CA VAL A 56 -19.24 17.84 -2.15
C VAL A 56 -18.48 16.59 -2.56
N ALA A 57 -17.44 16.71 -3.40
CA ALA A 57 -16.62 15.58 -3.82
C ALA A 57 -15.86 14.95 -2.66
N VAL A 58 -15.23 15.75 -1.80
CA VAL A 58 -14.58 15.28 -0.57
C VAL A 58 -15.60 14.61 0.35
N GLY A 59 -16.75 15.25 0.56
CA GLY A 59 -17.84 14.71 1.37
C GLY A 59 -18.36 13.36 0.84
N ALA A 60 -18.42 13.18 -0.48
CA ALA A 60 -18.81 11.92 -1.10
C ALA A 60 -17.76 10.81 -0.88
N VAL A 61 -16.47 11.13 -0.88
CA VAL A 61 -15.40 10.18 -0.55
C VAL A 61 -15.51 9.70 0.90
N VAL A 62 -15.75 10.64 1.82
CA VAL A 62 -15.90 10.37 3.26
C VAL A 62 -17.17 9.56 3.55
N ALA A 63 -18.32 10.01 3.05
CA ALA A 63 -19.60 9.32 3.18
C ALA A 63 -19.59 7.92 2.54
N GLY A 64 -18.94 7.79 1.38
CA GLY A 64 -18.76 6.50 0.71
C GLY A 64 -17.87 5.52 1.47
N ALA A 65 -16.99 6.00 2.35
CA ALA A 65 -16.23 5.18 3.30
C ALA A 65 -16.98 4.91 4.61
N GLY A 66 -18.22 5.41 4.74
CA GLY A 66 -19.07 5.14 5.89
C GLY A 66 -18.95 6.13 7.05
N PHE A 67 -18.32 7.29 6.85
CA PHE A 67 -18.20 8.36 7.85
C PHE A 67 -19.07 9.57 7.50
N ASP A 68 -19.54 10.30 8.49
CA ASP A 68 -20.27 11.54 8.23
C ASP A 68 -19.31 12.66 7.81
N ALA A 69 -19.71 13.42 6.79
CA ALA A 69 -18.99 14.58 6.28
C ALA A 69 -19.83 15.84 6.48
N SER A 70 -19.33 16.76 7.31
CA SER A 70 -19.98 18.03 7.63
C SER A 70 -18.94 19.14 7.81
N ASP A 71 -19.35 20.38 7.57
CA ASP A 71 -18.60 21.61 7.84
C ASP A 71 -18.75 22.12 9.28
N ALA A 72 -19.52 21.42 10.13
CA ALA A 72 -19.73 21.82 11.52
C ALA A 72 -18.46 21.78 12.37
N ASP A 73 -17.56 20.82 12.10
CA ASP A 73 -16.25 20.71 12.75
C ASP A 73 -15.16 20.28 11.74
N PRO A 74 -14.29 21.20 11.32
CA PRO A 74 -13.22 20.90 10.37
C PRO A 74 -12.23 19.83 10.85
N SER A 75 -12.03 19.70 12.16
CA SER A 75 -11.11 18.70 12.73
C SER A 75 -11.66 17.28 12.59
N VAL A 76 -12.96 17.12 12.82
CA VAL A 76 -13.68 15.86 12.63
C VAL A 76 -13.69 15.48 11.15
N LEU A 77 -13.98 16.44 10.26
CA LEU A 77 -13.95 16.22 8.82
C LEU A 77 -12.56 15.79 8.32
N SER A 78 -11.50 16.46 8.79
CA SER A 78 -10.13 16.11 8.42
C SER A 78 -9.76 14.70 8.87
N SER A 79 -10.14 14.31 10.09
CA SER A 79 -9.91 12.95 10.60
C SER A 79 -10.68 11.90 9.79
N ALA A 80 -11.95 12.16 9.48
CA ALA A 80 -12.78 11.28 8.68
C ALA A 80 -12.24 11.13 7.24
N PHE A 81 -11.73 12.22 6.65
CA PHE A 81 -11.09 12.19 5.34
C PHE A 81 -9.82 11.34 5.35
N GLN A 82 -8.92 11.53 6.31
CA GLN A 82 -7.71 10.71 6.44
C GLN A 82 -8.06 9.22 6.54
N LYS A 83 -9.02 8.85 7.41
CA LYS A 83 -9.49 7.47 7.54
C LYS A 83 -10.06 6.91 6.24
N SER A 84 -10.84 7.72 5.50
CA SER A 84 -11.41 7.30 4.21
C SER A 84 -10.34 6.99 3.16
N ILE A 85 -9.20 7.71 3.19
CA ILE A 85 -8.06 7.45 2.33
C ILE A 85 -7.30 6.21 2.79
N SER A 86 -7.04 6.07 4.09
CA SER A 86 -6.36 4.88 4.65
C SER A 86 -7.11 3.58 4.35
N LEU A 87 -8.45 3.60 4.43
CA LEU A 87 -9.29 2.44 4.07
C LEU A 87 -9.18 2.09 2.58
N LYS A 88 -8.93 3.08 1.71
CA LYS A 88 -8.79 2.89 0.25
C LYS A 88 -7.36 2.58 -0.18
N SER A 89 -6.34 2.93 0.62
CA SER A 89 -4.92 2.74 0.29
C SER A 89 -4.42 1.31 0.50
N GLY A 90 -5.22 0.43 1.12
CA GLY A 90 -5.02 -1.01 1.07
C GLY A 90 -4.27 -1.65 2.23
N THR A 91 -3.50 -0.91 3.06
CA THR A 91 -2.81 -1.47 4.24
C THR A 91 -3.10 -0.65 5.50
N LEU A 92 -3.64 -1.32 6.52
CA LEU A 92 -3.87 -0.80 7.87
C LEU A 92 -2.78 -1.29 8.81
N ARG A 93 -2.46 -0.51 9.85
CA ARG A 93 -1.41 -0.88 10.81
C ARG A 93 -1.96 -1.07 12.22
N ALA A 94 -1.63 -2.19 12.84
CA ALA A 94 -1.87 -2.40 14.26
C ALA A 94 -0.91 -1.55 15.10
N ALA A 95 -1.44 -0.78 16.06
CA ALA A 95 -0.66 -0.04 17.04
C ALA A 95 -0.14 -0.94 18.17
N SER A 96 -0.89 -1.99 18.50
CA SER A 96 -0.49 -3.00 19.48
C SER A 96 -1.10 -4.35 19.14
N VAL A 97 -0.37 -5.42 19.47
CA VAL A 97 -0.84 -6.80 19.34
C VAL A 97 -0.56 -7.53 20.64
N THR A 98 -1.54 -8.27 21.14
CA THR A 98 -1.40 -9.18 22.28
C THR A 98 -1.78 -10.59 21.87
N LEU A 99 -1.28 -11.61 22.59
CA LEU A 99 -1.60 -13.01 22.34
C LEU A 99 -2.21 -13.62 23.61
N SER A 100 -3.34 -14.31 23.48
CA SER A 100 -3.94 -15.13 24.52
C SER A 100 -4.37 -16.47 23.93
N GLY A 101 -3.73 -17.56 24.34
CA GLY A 101 -3.92 -18.87 23.71
C GLY A 101 -3.51 -18.85 22.24
N ALA A 102 -4.43 -19.16 21.33
CA ALA A 102 -4.22 -19.11 19.89
C ALA A 102 -4.76 -17.82 19.23
N THR A 103 -5.19 -16.83 20.01
CA THR A 103 -5.82 -15.61 19.47
C THR A 103 -4.92 -14.41 19.64
N TYR A 104 -4.55 -13.80 18.51
CA TYR A 104 -3.96 -12.47 18.48
C TYR A 104 -5.06 -11.42 18.58
N THR A 105 -4.86 -10.40 19.40
CA THR A 105 -5.74 -9.23 19.49
C THR A 105 -4.96 -8.01 19.03
N ALA A 106 -5.34 -7.45 17.88
CA ALA A 106 -4.72 -6.26 17.29
C ALA A 106 -5.61 -5.02 17.47
N VAL A 107 -5.01 -3.94 17.97
CA VAL A 107 -5.66 -2.62 18.07
C VAL A 107 -5.26 -1.80 16.85
N VAL A 108 -6.24 -1.42 16.04
CA VAL A 108 -6.03 -0.67 14.78
C VAL A 108 -6.68 0.71 14.90
N PRO A 109 -5.91 1.77 15.19
CA PRO A 109 -6.46 3.11 15.42
C PRO A 109 -7.26 3.66 14.23
N ASP A 110 -6.85 3.31 13.01
CA ASP A 110 -7.51 3.76 11.77
C ASP A 110 -8.94 3.22 11.64
N LEU A 111 -9.23 2.11 12.33
CA LEU A 111 -10.57 1.54 12.37
C LEU A 111 -11.44 2.18 13.45
N LEU A 112 -10.92 3.06 14.32
CA LEU A 112 -11.67 3.66 15.43
C LEU A 112 -12.98 4.33 14.97
N GLY A 113 -14.11 3.75 15.38
CA GLY A 113 -15.45 4.25 15.05
C GLY A 113 -15.98 3.77 13.69
N VAL A 114 -15.26 2.90 13.00
CA VAL A 114 -15.70 2.25 11.75
C VAL A 114 -16.66 1.11 12.09
N ALA A 115 -17.83 1.11 11.46
CA ALA A 115 -18.75 -0.01 11.51
C ALA A 115 -18.24 -1.16 10.62
N SER A 116 -18.38 -2.42 11.05
CA SER A 116 -17.89 -3.60 10.32
C SER A 116 -18.40 -3.68 8.87
N GLY A 117 -19.67 -3.29 8.63
CA GLY A 117 -20.26 -3.24 7.28
C GLY A 117 -19.70 -2.15 6.36
N ASN A 118 -18.83 -1.27 6.85
CA ASN A 118 -18.19 -0.20 6.07
C ASN A 118 -16.73 -0.52 5.72
N LEU A 119 -16.23 -1.70 6.11
CA LEU A 119 -14.90 -2.15 5.77
C LEU A 119 -14.83 -2.56 4.29
N PRO A 120 -13.69 -2.37 3.61
CA PRO A 120 -13.49 -2.91 2.28
C PRO A 120 -13.57 -4.45 2.31
N ALA A 121 -14.03 -5.04 1.20
CA ALA A 121 -14.16 -6.49 1.08
C ALA A 121 -12.83 -7.22 1.34
N VAL A 122 -11.72 -6.58 0.96
CA VAL A 122 -10.36 -7.05 1.18
C VAL A 122 -9.47 -5.89 1.59
N PHE A 123 -8.61 -6.08 2.59
CA PHE A 123 -7.55 -5.13 2.96
C PHE A 123 -6.38 -5.85 3.63
N ASN A 124 -5.21 -5.23 3.61
CA ASN A 124 -4.05 -5.73 4.31
C ASN A 124 -3.97 -5.18 5.74
N LEU A 125 -3.54 -6.01 6.68
CA LEU A 125 -3.24 -5.63 8.05
C LEU A 125 -1.77 -5.94 8.36
N LEU A 126 -1.00 -4.89 8.60
CA LEU A 126 0.38 -4.98 9.05
C LEU A 126 0.43 -4.99 10.58
N LEU A 127 1.13 -5.98 11.14
CA LEU A 127 1.21 -6.18 12.57
C LEU A 127 2.57 -6.78 12.96
N ILE A 128 2.97 -6.58 14.22
CA ILE A 128 4.19 -7.16 14.80
C ILE A 128 3.77 -8.20 15.81
N LEU A 129 4.23 -9.44 15.64
CA LEU A 129 3.84 -10.54 16.51
C LEU A 129 4.56 -10.44 17.87
N PRO A 130 3.84 -10.50 19.00
CA PRO A 130 4.45 -10.48 20.33
C PRO A 130 5.12 -11.81 20.71
N ALA A 131 4.75 -12.91 20.02
CA ALA A 131 5.24 -14.26 20.25
C ALA A 131 5.13 -15.07 18.95
N GLU A 132 5.79 -16.22 18.90
CA GLU A 132 5.68 -17.17 17.78
C GLU A 132 4.22 -17.52 17.47
N CYS A 133 3.90 -17.65 16.17
CA CYS A 133 2.55 -17.97 15.73
C CYS A 133 2.13 -19.36 16.21
N PRO A 134 1.00 -19.52 16.92
CA PRO A 134 0.49 -20.82 17.29
C PRO A 134 -0.23 -21.52 16.12
N ASP A 135 -0.37 -22.84 16.22
CA ASP A 135 -1.22 -23.62 15.30
C ASP A 135 -2.67 -23.11 15.36
N ASN A 136 -3.30 -23.02 14.19
CA ASN A 136 -4.69 -22.57 14.03
C ASN A 136 -4.93 -21.18 14.65
N ALA A 137 -3.91 -20.31 14.58
CA ALA A 137 -4.03 -18.96 15.12
C ALA A 137 -5.20 -18.19 14.49
N THR A 138 -5.76 -17.30 15.28
CA THR A 138 -6.88 -16.44 14.91
C THR A 138 -6.52 -14.99 15.19
N ILE A 139 -6.91 -14.06 14.31
CA ILE A 139 -6.74 -12.62 14.53
C ILE A 139 -8.07 -11.96 14.88
N SER A 140 -8.09 -11.28 16.01
CA SER A 140 -9.18 -10.46 16.50
C SER A 140 -8.79 -8.99 16.38
N ILE A 141 -9.58 -8.22 15.62
CA ILE A 141 -9.28 -6.82 15.28
C ILE A 141 -10.20 -5.90 16.07
N ILE A 142 -9.60 -4.95 16.80
CA ILE A 142 -10.29 -3.95 17.61
C ILE A 142 -10.10 -2.56 16.97
N GLY A 143 -11.22 -1.92 16.66
CA GLY A 143 -11.30 -0.59 16.07
C GLY A 143 -12.49 0.21 16.59
N GLN A 144 -12.99 -0.01 17.80
CA GLN A 144 -14.17 0.71 18.30
C GLN A 144 -13.92 1.20 19.71
N ALA A 145 -14.44 2.39 20.00
CA ALA A 145 -14.23 3.11 21.26
C ALA A 145 -14.72 2.34 22.50
N ASN A 146 -15.52 1.28 22.31
CA ASN A 146 -16.17 0.55 23.40
C ASN A 146 -15.56 -0.83 23.69
N GLY A 147 -14.41 -1.18 23.09
CA GLY A 147 -13.69 -2.41 23.43
C GLY A 147 -14.40 -3.72 23.03
N THR A 148 -15.48 -3.63 22.23
CA THR A 148 -16.18 -4.80 21.71
C THR A 148 -15.51 -5.28 20.42
N GLU A 149 -15.27 -6.59 20.36
CA GLU A 149 -14.65 -7.32 19.24
C GLU A 149 -15.35 -6.99 17.91
N ILE A 150 -14.59 -6.55 16.89
CA ILE A 150 -15.19 -6.15 15.60
C ILE A 150 -15.12 -7.29 14.60
N LEU A 151 -13.95 -7.92 14.46
CA LEU A 151 -13.73 -8.94 13.46
C LEU A 151 -12.85 -10.03 14.04
N ASN A 152 -13.25 -11.29 13.82
CA ASN A 152 -12.52 -12.44 14.31
C ASN A 152 -12.31 -13.41 13.15
N TYR A 153 -11.07 -13.53 12.69
CA TYR A 153 -10.73 -14.27 11.48
C TYR A 153 -9.69 -15.35 11.75
N PRO A 154 -9.99 -16.62 11.44
CA PRO A 154 -8.98 -17.66 11.43
C PRO A 154 -7.91 -17.36 10.38
N ILE A 155 -6.65 -17.62 10.73
CA ILE A 155 -5.50 -17.35 9.86
C ILE A 155 -5.19 -18.59 9.01
N TYR A 156 -4.99 -18.38 7.72
CA TYR A 156 -4.73 -19.41 6.72
C TYR A 156 -3.44 -19.11 5.94
N THR A 157 -2.69 -20.15 5.58
CA THR A 157 -1.56 -20.06 4.63
C THR A 157 -1.98 -20.20 3.17
N SER A 158 -3.13 -20.83 2.94
CA SER A 158 -3.79 -20.96 1.63
C SER A 158 -5.29 -21.15 1.85
N PRO A 159 -6.16 -21.02 0.81
CA PRO A 159 -7.63 -21.05 0.96
C PRO A 159 -8.19 -22.16 1.85
N ASN A 160 -7.53 -23.32 1.88
CA ASN A 160 -7.97 -24.51 2.62
C ASN A 160 -6.96 -25.01 3.67
N SER A 161 -5.90 -24.25 3.94
CA SER A 161 -4.84 -24.65 4.89
C SER A 161 -4.76 -23.65 6.04
N PRO A 162 -5.27 -24.00 7.25
CA PRO A 162 -5.07 -23.19 8.44
C PRO A 162 -3.57 -22.98 8.71
N VAL A 163 -3.24 -21.85 9.32
CA VAL A 163 -1.86 -21.56 9.71
C VAL A 163 -1.38 -22.64 10.69
N LYS A 164 -0.15 -23.09 10.47
CA LYS A 164 0.60 -23.91 11.40
C LYS A 164 1.69 -23.08 12.04
N ALA A 165 2.16 -23.49 13.20
CA ALA A 165 3.14 -22.77 14.00
C ALA A 165 4.48 -22.60 13.28
N GLU A 166 4.75 -23.43 12.28
CA GLU A 166 6.05 -23.51 11.61
C GLU A 166 6.52 -22.17 11.00
N GLY A 167 7.46 -21.53 11.69
CA GLY A 167 8.41 -20.58 11.13
C GLY A 167 8.00 -19.10 11.12
N ILE A 168 7.07 -18.68 11.98
CA ILE A 168 6.77 -17.24 12.18
C ILE A 168 7.22 -16.81 13.58
N PRO A 169 8.45 -16.28 13.73
CA PRO A 169 9.03 -16.00 15.03
C PRO A 169 8.37 -14.79 15.73
N ALA A 170 8.56 -14.72 17.05
CA ALA A 170 8.26 -13.52 17.81
C ALA A 170 9.02 -12.31 17.25
N GLY A 171 8.37 -11.14 17.26
CA GLY A 171 8.91 -9.90 16.71
C GLY A 171 8.83 -9.80 15.18
N ALA A 172 8.34 -10.84 14.48
CA ALA A 172 8.12 -10.76 13.03
C ALA A 172 7.07 -9.70 12.69
N ALA A 173 7.41 -8.80 11.77
CA ALA A 173 6.43 -7.97 11.08
C ALA A 173 5.78 -8.82 9.99
N ILE A 174 4.47 -9.02 10.09
CA ILE A 174 3.69 -9.78 9.11
C ILE A 174 2.58 -8.91 8.52
N GLU A 175 2.26 -9.16 7.26
CA GLU A 175 1.09 -8.60 6.60
C GLU A 175 0.07 -9.72 6.41
N LEU A 176 -1.17 -9.47 6.85
CA LEU A 176 -2.30 -10.37 6.65
C LEU A 176 -3.24 -9.77 5.63
N LEU A 177 -3.61 -10.53 4.60
CA LEU A 177 -4.71 -10.16 3.72
C LEU A 177 -6.03 -10.58 4.39
N ILE A 178 -6.79 -9.59 4.87
CA ILE A 178 -8.09 -9.80 5.49
C ILE A 178 -9.17 -9.85 4.41
N SER A 179 -9.83 -10.99 4.27
CA SER A 179 -11.02 -11.14 3.43
C SER A 179 -12.27 -11.10 4.30
N VAL A 180 -12.95 -9.96 4.28
CA VAL A 180 -14.20 -9.74 5.03
C VAL A 180 -15.31 -10.64 4.49
N THR A 181 -15.32 -10.89 3.18
CA THR A 181 -16.34 -11.72 2.51
C THR A 181 -16.17 -13.21 2.78
N GLU A 182 -14.94 -13.69 2.88
CA GLU A 182 -14.68 -15.11 3.15
C GLU A 182 -14.58 -15.42 4.64
N ASN A 183 -14.59 -14.37 5.49
CA ASN A 183 -14.37 -14.47 6.93
C ASN A 183 -13.04 -15.16 7.27
N LYS A 184 -11.97 -14.78 6.57
CA LYS A 184 -10.63 -15.37 6.70
C LYS A 184 -9.54 -14.31 6.66
N ALA A 185 -8.45 -14.58 7.38
CA ALA A 185 -7.20 -13.85 7.25
C ALA A 185 -6.19 -14.75 6.54
N TYR A 186 -5.59 -14.25 5.47
CA TYR A 186 -4.56 -14.98 4.75
C TYR A 186 -3.20 -14.44 5.15
N TYR A 187 -2.47 -15.28 5.87
CA TYR A 187 -1.04 -15.17 5.98
C TYR A 187 -0.44 -15.81 4.74
N SER A 188 -0.13 -15.02 3.72
CA SER A 188 0.88 -15.49 2.79
C SER A 188 2.18 -15.50 3.58
N SER A 189 2.87 -16.63 3.67
CA SER A 189 4.23 -16.62 4.19
C SER A 189 5.01 -15.68 3.28
N GLY A 190 5.29 -14.47 3.77
CA GLY A 190 5.59 -13.24 3.01
C GLY A 190 4.50 -12.84 2.02
N GLY A 191 4.44 -11.60 1.54
CA GLY A 191 3.89 -11.37 0.21
C GLY A 191 4.69 -12.21 -0.81
N GLY A 192 4.40 -13.50 -0.93
CA GLY A 192 5.40 -14.52 -1.23
C GLY A 192 6.54 -14.56 -0.20
N LYS A 193 7.02 -15.73 0.20
CA LYS A 193 8.03 -15.87 1.26
C LYS A 193 9.33 -15.40 0.66
N SER A 194 9.58 -14.09 0.74
CA SER A 194 10.71 -13.50 0.08
C SER A 194 11.91 -13.61 1.01
N ASP A 195 12.66 -14.70 0.88
CA ASP A 195 13.91 -14.83 1.60
C ASP A 195 14.84 -13.72 1.09
N LEU A 196 15.29 -12.88 2.01
CA LEU A 196 16.26 -11.82 1.74
C LEU A 196 17.65 -12.38 1.99
N ILE A 197 18.42 -12.53 0.93
CA ILE A 197 19.80 -13.03 1.01
C ILE A 197 20.76 -11.97 0.49
N THR A 198 21.95 -11.87 1.08
CA THR A 198 22.99 -10.99 0.58
C THR A 198 24.00 -11.80 -0.21
N VAL A 199 24.30 -11.36 -1.42
CA VAL A 199 25.34 -11.97 -2.27
C VAL A 199 26.34 -10.91 -2.72
N THR A 200 27.58 -11.34 -2.93
CA THR A 200 28.60 -10.54 -3.60
C THR A 200 28.82 -11.09 -5.00
N LEU A 201 28.75 -10.21 -6.01
CA LEU A 201 29.08 -10.51 -7.41
C LEU A 201 30.47 -9.93 -7.70
N PRO A 202 31.54 -10.75 -7.72
CA PRO A 202 32.89 -10.25 -7.91
C PRO A 202 33.13 -9.80 -9.35
N VAL A 203 33.81 -8.67 -9.53
CA VAL A 203 34.13 -8.09 -10.85
C VAL A 203 34.85 -9.08 -11.77
N ALA A 204 35.72 -9.92 -11.21
CA ALA A 204 36.52 -10.88 -11.97
C ALA A 204 35.73 -12.09 -12.49
N SER A 205 34.49 -12.29 -12.03
CA SER A 205 33.69 -13.47 -12.33
C SER A 205 32.72 -13.28 -13.52
N TRP A 206 32.66 -12.07 -14.09
CA TRP A 206 31.85 -11.77 -15.26
C TRP A 206 32.49 -12.30 -16.54
N VAL A 207 31.71 -13.06 -17.31
CA VAL A 207 32.11 -13.62 -18.60
C VAL A 207 31.21 -13.08 -19.70
N LYS A 208 31.78 -12.61 -20.81
CA LYS A 208 31.01 -12.12 -21.95
C LYS A 208 30.22 -13.27 -22.58
N ASP A 209 28.91 -13.08 -22.75
CA ASP A 209 28.05 -14.01 -23.48
C ASP A 209 28.43 -13.97 -24.97
N SER A 210 28.62 -15.14 -25.58
CA SER A 210 29.07 -15.25 -26.98
C SER A 210 27.95 -15.02 -27.99
N THR A 211 26.70 -14.96 -27.54
CA THR A 211 25.49 -14.88 -28.39
C THR A 211 24.75 -13.55 -28.26
N ARG A 212 25.03 -12.77 -27.22
CA ARG A 212 24.37 -11.49 -26.95
C ARG A 212 25.35 -10.48 -26.37
N GLU A 213 25.05 -9.19 -26.52
CA GLU A 213 25.82 -8.11 -25.89
C GLU A 213 25.49 -8.00 -24.39
N MET A 214 25.90 -9.01 -23.63
CA MET A 214 25.77 -9.07 -22.17
C MET A 214 26.93 -9.82 -21.53
N TRP A 215 27.11 -9.60 -20.24
CA TRP A 215 28.02 -10.36 -19.39
C TRP A 215 27.21 -11.18 -18.41
N THR A 216 27.70 -12.37 -18.08
CA THR A 216 27.02 -13.31 -17.20
C THR A 216 27.94 -13.80 -16.10
N GLN A 217 27.35 -14.11 -14.95
CA GLN A 217 28.04 -14.71 -13.82
C GLN A 217 27.08 -15.65 -13.08
N ALA A 218 27.57 -16.79 -12.60
CA ALA A 218 26.79 -17.68 -11.73
C ALA A 218 26.58 -17.05 -10.35
N VAL A 219 25.37 -17.22 -9.80
CA VAL A 219 25.01 -16.81 -8.44
C VAL A 219 24.70 -18.05 -7.62
N THR A 220 25.43 -18.27 -6.53
CA THR A 220 25.27 -19.47 -5.70
C THR A 220 24.85 -19.09 -4.28
N HIS A 221 23.74 -19.67 -3.83
CA HIS A 221 23.28 -19.60 -2.44
C HIS A 221 22.35 -20.79 -2.18
N SER A 222 22.38 -21.38 -0.97
CA SER A 222 21.61 -22.59 -0.65
C SER A 222 20.09 -22.41 -0.75
N SER A 223 19.60 -21.18 -0.63
CA SER A 223 18.18 -20.83 -0.76
C SER A 223 17.70 -20.67 -2.21
N ILE A 224 18.60 -20.67 -3.20
CA ILE A 224 18.23 -20.60 -4.62
C ILE A 224 17.85 -22.01 -5.06
N VAL A 225 16.54 -22.26 -5.20
CA VAL A 225 15.95 -23.56 -5.52
C VAL A 225 15.05 -23.47 -6.75
N ASN A 226 14.44 -24.58 -7.16
CA ASN A 226 13.43 -24.55 -8.22
C ASN A 226 12.23 -23.66 -7.83
N ASP A 227 11.51 -23.15 -8.82
CA ASP A 227 10.24 -22.42 -8.62
C ASP A 227 10.35 -21.14 -7.76
N VAL A 228 11.50 -20.45 -7.79
CA VAL A 228 11.63 -19.09 -7.21
C VAL A 228 12.05 -18.06 -8.26
N ARG A 229 11.41 -16.90 -8.25
CA ARG A 229 11.80 -15.69 -8.98
C ARG A 229 12.74 -14.86 -8.12
N ILE A 230 13.77 -14.27 -8.73
CA ILE A 230 14.77 -13.49 -8.02
C ILE A 230 14.63 -12.01 -8.36
N GLY A 231 14.40 -11.18 -7.35
CA GLY A 231 14.60 -9.73 -7.40
C GLY A 231 16.01 -9.36 -6.95
N ILE A 232 16.56 -8.27 -7.47
CA ILE A 232 17.87 -7.73 -7.09
C ILE A 232 17.71 -6.27 -6.65
N SER A 233 18.34 -5.91 -5.55
CA SER A 233 18.47 -4.54 -5.04
C SER A 233 19.92 -4.33 -4.61
N VAL A 234 20.42 -3.11 -4.78
CA VAL A 234 21.75 -2.66 -4.36
C VAL A 234 21.57 -1.35 -3.60
N ASP A 235 22.61 -0.89 -2.89
CA ASP A 235 22.58 0.44 -2.27
C ASP A 235 22.56 1.57 -3.32
N ASP A 236 22.15 2.77 -2.89
CA ASP A 236 21.96 3.94 -3.75
C ASP A 236 23.25 4.32 -4.50
N ASP A 237 24.40 4.21 -3.85
CA ASP A 237 25.71 4.55 -4.44
C ASP A 237 26.08 3.58 -5.56
N THR A 238 25.87 2.28 -5.34
CA THR A 238 26.07 1.23 -6.34
C THR A 238 25.09 1.36 -7.49
N GLN A 239 23.82 1.69 -7.21
CA GLN A 239 22.82 1.93 -8.25
C GLN A 239 23.21 3.11 -9.14
N LEU A 240 23.66 4.22 -8.53
CA LEU A 240 24.11 5.40 -9.27
C LEU A 240 25.33 5.08 -10.15
N ALA A 241 26.32 4.36 -9.62
CA ALA A 241 27.50 3.95 -10.39
C ALA A 241 27.16 3.05 -11.59
N LEU A 242 26.20 2.12 -11.43
CA LEU A 242 25.73 1.28 -12.53
C LEU A 242 25.00 2.09 -13.59
N MET A 243 24.19 3.07 -13.20
CA MET A 243 23.48 3.96 -14.12
C MET A 243 24.45 4.82 -14.94
N ASP A 244 25.46 5.41 -14.30
CA ASP A 244 26.48 6.23 -14.98
C ASP A 244 27.32 5.40 -15.96
N ALA A 245 27.58 4.14 -15.62
CA ALA A 245 28.26 3.18 -16.49
C ALA A 245 27.36 2.59 -17.60
N GLY A 246 26.06 2.93 -17.62
CA GLY A 246 25.10 2.38 -18.57
C GLY A 246 24.83 0.87 -18.39
N VAL A 247 25.01 0.36 -17.17
CA VAL A 247 24.84 -1.05 -16.83
C VAL A 247 23.45 -1.31 -16.25
N THR A 248 22.75 -2.30 -16.80
CA THR A 248 21.52 -2.83 -16.20
C THR A 248 21.77 -4.24 -15.68
N LEU A 249 21.37 -4.51 -14.43
CA LEU A 249 21.51 -5.83 -13.81
C LEU A 249 20.18 -6.57 -13.73
N ARG A 250 20.24 -7.89 -13.95
CA ARG A 250 19.13 -8.82 -13.76
C ARG A 250 19.67 -10.16 -13.28
N ILE A 251 18.90 -10.88 -12.48
CA ILE A 251 19.19 -12.29 -12.16
C ILE A 251 18.02 -13.14 -12.64
N ASP A 252 18.34 -14.19 -13.41
CA ASP A 252 17.39 -15.20 -13.80
C ASP A 252 17.66 -16.50 -13.04
N ASN A 253 16.60 -17.18 -12.61
CA ASN A 253 16.68 -18.51 -12.04
C ASN A 253 16.11 -19.52 -13.03
N ASN A 254 16.94 -20.46 -13.48
CA ASN A 254 16.53 -21.56 -14.34
C ASN A 254 16.59 -22.86 -13.54
N ASN A 255 15.47 -23.26 -12.98
CA ASN A 255 15.30 -24.47 -12.19
C ASN A 255 16.32 -24.65 -11.05
N GLY A 256 16.54 -23.61 -10.25
CA GLY A 256 17.50 -23.60 -9.14
C GLY A 256 18.91 -23.20 -9.52
N THR A 257 19.17 -22.91 -10.81
CA THR A 257 20.45 -22.35 -11.26
C THR A 257 20.28 -20.86 -11.55
N ALA A 258 20.80 -20.01 -10.67
CA ALA A 258 20.75 -18.56 -10.85
C ALA A 258 21.94 -18.00 -11.64
N THR A 259 21.64 -17.12 -12.58
CA THR A 259 22.61 -16.42 -13.42
C THR A 259 22.35 -14.93 -13.38
N ALA A 260 23.34 -14.16 -12.90
CA ALA A 260 23.35 -12.71 -13.00
C ALA A 260 23.74 -12.30 -14.43
N LYS A 261 23.10 -11.24 -14.93
CA LYS A 261 23.25 -10.70 -16.28
C LYS A 261 23.45 -9.19 -16.17
N ALA A 262 24.54 -8.71 -16.76
CA ALA A 262 24.83 -7.29 -16.93
C ALA A 262 24.68 -6.93 -18.41
N PHE A 263 23.83 -5.95 -18.70
CA PHE A 263 23.57 -5.44 -20.04
C PHE A 263 24.25 -4.08 -20.21
N GLY A 264 24.67 -3.75 -21.43
CA GLY A 264 25.32 -2.47 -21.76
C GLY A 264 26.84 -2.53 -21.61
N ALA A 265 27.33 -2.70 -20.38
CA ALA A 265 28.76 -2.82 -20.09
C ALA A 265 29.04 -3.86 -18.99
N ILE A 266 30.32 -4.22 -18.82
CA ILE A 266 30.79 -5.03 -17.70
C ILE A 266 30.84 -4.16 -16.43
N PRO A 267 30.38 -4.64 -15.26
CA PRO A 267 30.59 -3.92 -14.01
C PRO A 267 32.08 -3.72 -13.71
N GLU A 268 32.44 -2.56 -13.15
CA GLU A 268 33.85 -2.18 -12.88
C GLU A 268 34.28 -2.45 -11.43
N SER A 269 33.34 -2.82 -10.55
CA SER A 269 33.59 -3.09 -9.13
C SER A 269 32.82 -4.32 -8.65
N ASN A 270 33.19 -4.83 -7.47
CA ASN A 270 32.40 -5.87 -6.80
C ASN A 270 31.05 -5.29 -6.39
N ILE A 271 29.97 -6.00 -6.70
CA ILE A 271 28.61 -5.57 -6.35
C ILE A 271 28.15 -6.38 -5.15
N THR A 272 27.77 -5.72 -4.06
CA THR A 272 27.03 -6.36 -2.96
C THR A 272 25.55 -6.11 -3.18
N ALA A 273 24.78 -7.17 -3.38
CA ALA A 273 23.36 -7.07 -3.69
C ALA A 273 22.52 -7.82 -2.67
N GLN A 274 21.38 -7.24 -2.33
CA GLN A 274 20.30 -7.94 -1.66
C GLN A 274 19.41 -8.59 -2.70
N LEU A 275 19.20 -9.90 -2.57
CA LEU A 275 18.32 -10.66 -3.42
C LEU A 275 17.03 -11.00 -2.68
N THR A 276 15.92 -10.81 -3.37
CA THR A 276 14.57 -11.15 -2.92
C THR A 276 14.13 -12.42 -3.63
N LEU A 277 13.96 -13.53 -2.92
CA LEU A 277 13.57 -14.82 -3.52
C LEU A 277 12.06 -15.07 -3.40
N THR A 278 11.28 -14.85 -4.45
CA THR A 278 9.82 -15.01 -4.42
C THR A 278 9.39 -16.36 -4.99
N PRO A 279 8.67 -17.22 -4.25
CA PRO A 279 8.09 -18.45 -4.79
C PRO A 279 7.16 -18.17 -5.98
N VAL A 280 7.24 -19.00 -7.01
CA VAL A 280 6.36 -18.97 -8.19
C VAL A 280 5.42 -20.15 -8.08
N GLU A 281 4.10 -19.90 -8.05
CA GLU A 281 3.13 -20.99 -8.07
C GLU A 281 3.18 -21.71 -9.42
N VAL A 282 3.48 -23.01 -9.38
CA VAL A 282 3.31 -23.89 -10.53
C VAL A 282 1.81 -24.16 -10.66
N VAL A 283 1.17 -23.51 -11.64
CA VAL A 283 -0.20 -23.89 -12.04
C VAL A 283 -0.10 -25.24 -12.73
N ALA A 284 -0.46 -26.29 -12.00
CA ALA A 284 -0.58 -27.66 -12.52
C ALA A 284 -1.83 -27.84 -13.38
#